data_AF-A0A5E4KL48-F1
#
_entry.id   AF-A0A5E4KL48-F1
#
_cell.length_a   1.000
_cell.length_b   1.000
_cell.length_c   1.000
_cell.angle_alpha   90.00
_cell.angle_beta   90.00
_cell.angle_gamma   90.00
#
_symmetry.space_group_name_H-M   'P 1'
#
loop_
_entity.id
_entity.type
_entity.pdbx_description
1 polymer ?
#
loop_
_entity_poly.entity_id
_entity_poly.type
_entity_poly.pdbx_seq_one_letter_code
_entity_poly.pdbx_strand_id
1 'polypeptide(L)'
;MFILFFSPLIVFVGTKSMRKGRDKLSYMKPETLKKELLKKCKSLGIPFVGFTPVERWQTPPQELPNTLSPWIPEEFFPQSIYPEARTVIVIGLPVALPIVETAPSIYYHELYKTVNAMLDSKALEIANFLNEKGYGSIYLPRDAYGDIKILIGKPFAFFSHKHAAYLAGMGSFGHNNVLLTPQYGPRVRFTSIFTTAQIPPDPIRMKDLCIKCLRCVKSCPVGAIPLKGDFPPPVDKKLCAVRSAQLREEYRSPCGICIKVCPVGKDRELFDRKNMKMYSEDKKFERYHKAWEHVRKYGSK
;
A
#
# COMPACT_ATOMS: atom_id res chain seq x y z
N MET A 1 -2.34 78.32 17.17
CA MET A 1 -1.41 78.49 18.29
C MET A 1 -1.59 77.28 19.21
N PHE A 2 -0.48 76.61 19.58
CA PHE A 2 -0.36 75.22 20.08
C PHE A 2 -0.54 74.16 18.96
N ILE A 3 0.25 73.09 18.79
CA ILE A 3 1.36 72.49 19.56
C ILE A 3 2.16 71.52 18.65
N LEU A 4 3.49 71.62 18.74
CA LEU A 4 4.55 70.60 18.73
C LEU A 4 4.64 69.55 17.59
N PHE A 5 5.64 69.79 16.73
CA PHE A 5 6.45 68.74 16.11
C PHE A 5 7.29 68.03 17.18
N PHE A 6 7.14 66.71 17.33
CA PHE A 6 8.13 65.86 18.00
C PHE A 6 8.57 64.74 17.07
N SER A 7 9.84 64.81 16.68
CA SER A 7 10.61 63.70 16.13
C SER A 7 10.86 62.65 17.22
N PRO A 8 10.84 61.35 16.91
CA PRO A 8 11.63 60.39 17.66
C PRO A 8 12.79 59.88 16.81
N LEU A 9 13.99 60.09 17.37
CA LEU A 9 15.24 59.41 17.07
C LEU A 9 15.03 57.93 16.75
N ILE A 10 15.61 57.52 15.63
CA ILE A 10 15.96 56.13 15.33
C ILE A 10 17.06 55.74 16.32
N VAL A 11 16.72 54.98 17.36
CA VAL A 11 17.70 54.25 18.17
C VAL A 11 17.85 52.86 17.57
N PHE A 12 18.95 52.66 16.83
CA PHE A 12 19.44 51.35 16.45
C PHE A 12 19.89 50.59 17.71
N VAL A 13 18.98 49.83 18.34
CA VAL A 13 19.38 48.80 19.29
C VAL A 13 19.75 47.56 18.50
N GLY A 14 21.03 47.43 18.19
CA GLY A 14 21.59 46.21 17.63
C GLY A 14 21.42 45.05 18.60
N THR A 15 20.40 44.21 18.38
CA THR A 15 20.33 42.88 18.99
C THR A 15 21.27 41.94 18.24
N LYS A 16 22.54 42.02 18.64
CA LYS A 16 23.52 40.97 18.41
C LYS A 16 22.93 39.63 18.89
N SER A 17 22.97 38.64 18.00
CA SER A 17 23.14 37.23 18.36
C SER A 17 22.02 36.56 19.18
N MET A 18 21.03 36.01 18.47
CA MET A 18 20.49 34.67 18.78
C MET A 18 20.43 33.80 17.51
N ARG A 19 21.59 33.64 16.85
CA ARG A 19 21.87 32.48 16.01
C ARG A 19 22.94 31.65 16.72
N LYS A 20 22.58 31.01 17.82
CA LYS A 20 23.42 30.01 18.48
C LYS A 20 22.65 28.71 18.59
N GLY A 21 23.20 27.67 17.97
CA GLY A 21 22.95 26.29 18.36
C GLY A 21 21.72 25.62 17.76
N ARG A 22 21.55 25.61 16.43
CA ARG A 22 21.19 24.32 15.82
C ARG A 22 22.52 23.62 15.59
N ASP A 23 22.98 22.95 16.65
CA ASP A 23 24.08 22.00 16.54
C ASP A 23 23.83 21.15 15.31
N LYS A 24 24.86 21.00 14.48
CA LYS A 24 24.84 20.07 13.35
C LYS A 24 24.49 18.71 13.92
N LEU A 25 23.21 18.34 13.90
CA LEU A 25 22.77 16.97 14.14
C LEU A 25 23.60 16.17 13.14
N SER A 26 24.59 15.42 13.62
CA SER A 26 25.43 14.64 12.72
C SER A 26 24.53 13.51 12.23
N TYR A 27 23.86 13.75 11.11
CA TYR A 27 22.92 12.79 10.56
C TYR A 27 23.64 11.46 10.35
N MET A 28 22.95 10.40 10.75
CA MET A 28 23.46 9.05 10.56
C MET A 28 23.70 8.80 9.07
N LYS A 29 24.76 8.04 8.75
CA LYS A 29 24.99 7.58 7.37
C LYS A 29 23.74 6.85 6.84
N PRO A 30 23.29 7.11 5.60
CA PRO A 30 22.07 6.51 5.02
C PRO A 30 21.97 4.98 5.18
N GLU A 31 23.09 4.28 5.01
CA GLU A 31 23.17 2.82 5.13
C GLU A 31 22.96 2.34 6.56
N THR A 32 23.48 3.09 7.54
CA THR A 32 23.30 2.77 8.96
C THR A 32 21.84 3.02 9.37
N LEU A 33 21.22 4.11 8.91
CA LEU A 33 19.81 4.38 9.16
C LEU A 33 18.92 3.28 8.56
N LYS A 34 19.20 2.85 7.32
CA LYS A 34 18.50 1.73 6.68
C LYS A 34 18.60 0.46 7.52
N LYS A 35 19.80 0.13 8.03
CA LYS A 35 20.01 -1.04 8.90
C LYS A 35 19.21 -0.95 10.20
N GLU A 36 19.16 0.22 10.84
CA GLU A 36 18.34 0.42 12.05
C GLU A 36 16.85 0.30 11.77
N LEU A 37 16.37 0.88 10.66
CA LEU A 37 14.97 0.75 10.23
C LEU A 37 14.59 -0.70 9.97
N LEU A 38 15.45 -1.48 9.30
CA LEU A 38 15.23 -2.90 9.08
C LEU A 38 15.14 -3.67 10.41
N LYS A 39 15.98 -3.33 11.40
CA LYS A 39 15.89 -3.90 12.75
C LYS A 39 14.57 -3.55 13.44
N LYS A 40 14.14 -2.27 13.39
CA LYS A 40 12.85 -1.83 13.94
C LYS A 40 11.68 -2.52 13.23
N CYS A 41 11.70 -2.64 11.90
CA CYS A 41 10.67 -3.36 11.15
C CYS A 41 10.59 -4.83 11.58
N LYS A 42 11.75 -5.49 11.75
CA LYS A 42 11.82 -6.87 12.24
C LYS A 42 11.28 -7.01 13.66
N SER A 43 11.61 -6.09 14.58
CA SER A 43 11.08 -6.12 15.95
C SER A 43 9.57 -5.89 16.00
N LEU A 44 9.03 -5.15 15.03
CA LEU A 44 7.58 -4.99 14.84
C LEU A 44 6.94 -6.18 14.12
N GLY A 45 7.68 -7.24 13.77
CA GLY A 45 7.14 -8.38 13.04
C GLY A 45 6.61 -8.03 11.65
N ILE A 46 7.29 -7.12 10.94
CA ILE A 46 6.98 -6.75 9.56
C ILE A 46 7.81 -7.63 8.61
N PRO A 47 7.18 -8.52 7.82
CA PRO A 47 7.89 -9.42 6.93
C PRO A 47 8.30 -8.77 5.60
N PHE A 48 7.67 -7.66 5.21
CA PHE A 48 8.00 -6.92 3.99
C PHE A 48 8.22 -5.46 4.26
N VAL A 49 9.37 -4.99 3.81
CA VAL A 49 9.71 -3.58 3.75
C VAL A 49 10.42 -3.31 2.44
N GLY A 50 10.08 -2.20 1.80
CA GLY A 50 10.70 -1.71 0.59
C GLY A 50 11.03 -0.23 0.70
N PHE A 51 12.10 0.21 0.06
CA PHE A 51 12.54 1.60 0.04
C PHE A 51 12.60 2.11 -1.41
N THR A 52 11.95 3.23 -1.68
CA THR A 52 11.99 3.86 -3.00
C THR A 52 12.21 5.36 -2.86
N PRO A 53 13.06 5.97 -3.71
CA PRO A 53 13.26 7.40 -3.71
C PRO A 53 12.11 8.07 -4.49
N VAL A 54 11.80 9.31 -4.18
CA VAL A 54 10.64 10.02 -4.78
C VAL A 54 10.82 10.30 -6.28
N GLU A 55 12.06 10.36 -6.74
CA GLU A 55 12.45 10.59 -8.14
C GLU A 55 11.89 9.51 -9.08
N ARG A 56 11.60 8.29 -8.57
CA ARG A 56 10.99 7.22 -9.38
C ARG A 56 9.55 7.51 -9.81
N TRP A 57 8.87 8.48 -9.20
CA TRP A 57 7.58 8.98 -9.69
C TRP A 57 7.74 9.94 -10.86
N GLN A 58 8.79 10.76 -10.86
CA GLN A 58 9.06 11.75 -11.90
C GLN A 58 9.67 11.12 -13.14
N THR A 59 10.59 10.17 -12.95
CA THR A 59 11.27 9.45 -14.03
C THR A 59 11.02 7.95 -13.85
N PRO A 60 10.06 7.36 -14.60
CA PRO A 60 9.75 5.94 -14.52
C PRO A 60 11.02 5.09 -14.77
N PRO A 61 11.38 4.17 -13.85
CA PRO A 61 12.52 3.29 -14.06
C PRO A 61 12.31 2.36 -15.27
N GLN A 62 13.36 2.12 -16.05
CA GLN A 62 13.29 1.24 -17.23
C GLN A 62 13.23 -0.24 -16.83
N GLU A 63 13.69 -0.58 -15.63
CA GLU A 63 13.75 -1.95 -15.10
C GLU A 63 12.41 -2.46 -14.55
N LEU A 64 11.35 -1.67 -14.67
CA LEU A 64 10.00 -2.03 -14.24
C LEU A 64 9.49 -3.27 -15.00
N PRO A 65 8.94 -4.29 -14.30
CA PRO A 65 8.53 -5.55 -14.95
C PRO A 65 7.31 -5.40 -15.86
N ASN A 66 6.54 -4.33 -15.72
CA ASN A 66 5.37 -4.00 -16.53
C ASN A 66 5.37 -2.50 -16.89
N THR A 67 4.85 -2.16 -18.06
CA THR A 67 4.64 -0.76 -18.43
C THR A 67 3.31 -0.28 -17.86
N LEU A 68 3.32 0.82 -17.11
CA LEU A 68 2.09 1.49 -16.69
C LEU A 68 1.76 2.58 -17.71
N SER A 69 0.58 2.50 -18.31
CA SER A 69 0.07 3.51 -19.22
C SER A 69 -1.39 3.82 -18.89
N PRO A 70 -1.75 5.09 -18.59
CA PRO A 70 -0.84 6.21 -18.39
C PRO A 70 0.06 6.02 -17.15
N TRP A 71 1.12 6.82 -17.07
CA TRP A 71 1.94 6.90 -15.86
C TRP A 71 1.16 7.55 -14.70
N ILE A 72 1.73 7.51 -13.50
CA ILE A 72 1.15 8.12 -12.30
C ILE A 72 1.09 9.64 -12.49
N PRO A 73 -0.08 10.29 -12.30
CA PRO A 73 -0.18 11.75 -12.38
C PRO A 73 0.55 12.45 -11.22
N GLU A 74 1.01 13.68 -11.47
CA GLU A 74 1.81 14.47 -10.51
C GLU A 74 1.06 14.73 -9.20
N GLU A 75 -0.27 14.90 -9.21
CA GLU A 75 -1.04 15.10 -7.99
C GLU A 75 -0.99 13.89 -7.03
N PHE A 76 -0.57 12.71 -7.51
CA PHE A 76 -0.39 11.50 -6.70
C PHE A 76 1.07 11.23 -6.33
N PHE A 77 1.99 12.16 -6.59
CA PHE A 77 3.39 12.05 -6.19
C PHE A 77 3.53 12.23 -4.67
N PRO A 78 4.56 11.64 -4.04
CA PRO A 78 4.79 11.81 -2.60
C PRO A 78 4.90 13.28 -2.19
N GLN A 79 5.56 14.11 -3.01
CA GLN A 79 5.73 15.54 -2.74
C GLN A 79 4.44 16.36 -2.83
N SER A 80 3.39 15.85 -3.47
CA SER A 80 2.07 16.49 -3.49
C SER A 80 1.32 16.34 -2.16
N ILE A 81 1.80 15.47 -1.28
CA ILE A 81 1.25 15.23 0.07
C ILE A 81 2.22 15.73 1.15
N TYR A 82 3.52 15.43 1.00
CA TYR A 82 4.58 15.92 1.88
C TYR A 82 5.75 16.45 1.04
N PRO A 83 5.81 17.77 0.77
CA PRO A 83 6.77 18.37 -0.17
C PRO A 83 8.24 18.04 0.09
N GLU A 84 8.62 17.86 1.35
CA GLU A 84 9.98 17.56 1.78
C GLU A 84 10.35 16.07 1.66
N ALA A 85 9.42 15.20 1.30
CA ALA A 85 9.66 13.77 1.17
C ALA A 85 10.82 13.48 0.20
N ARG A 86 11.76 12.64 0.64
CA ARG A 86 12.91 12.15 -0.14
C ARG A 86 12.84 10.65 -0.38
N THR A 87 12.34 9.91 0.61
CA THR A 87 12.14 8.46 0.50
C THR A 87 10.70 8.09 0.86
N VAL A 88 10.12 7.17 0.12
CA VAL A 88 8.92 6.42 0.52
C VAL A 88 9.34 5.04 1.00
N ILE A 89 9.01 4.74 2.25
CA ILE A 89 9.14 3.40 2.85
C ILE A 89 7.79 2.72 2.71
N VAL A 90 7.78 1.48 2.23
CA VAL A 90 6.56 0.70 2.06
C VAL A 90 6.64 -0.53 2.93
N ILE A 91 5.65 -0.75 3.79
CA ILE A 91 5.57 -1.96 4.62
C ILE A 91 4.38 -2.80 4.18
N GLY A 92 4.52 -4.12 4.29
CA GLY A 92 3.50 -5.08 3.90
C GLY A 92 3.23 -6.14 4.96
N LEU A 93 1.95 -6.45 5.19
CA LEU A 93 1.51 -7.59 5.99
C LEU A 93 0.73 -8.58 5.10
N PRO A 94 1.03 -9.89 5.16
CA PRO A 94 0.31 -10.89 4.39
C PRO A 94 -1.11 -11.10 4.94
N VAL A 95 -2.04 -11.47 4.06
CA VAL A 95 -3.35 -12.01 4.45
C VAL A 95 -3.36 -13.51 4.22
N ALA A 96 -3.73 -14.28 5.24
CA ALA A 96 -3.63 -15.74 5.19
C ALA A 96 -4.53 -16.34 4.10
N LEU A 97 -3.94 -17.12 3.20
CA LEU A 97 -4.63 -17.70 2.05
C LEU A 97 -5.89 -18.49 2.44
N PRO A 98 -5.89 -19.41 3.44
CA PRO A 98 -7.11 -20.14 3.81
C PRO A 98 -8.27 -19.25 4.25
N ILE A 99 -7.99 -18.10 4.88
CA ILE A 99 -9.02 -17.13 5.27
C ILE A 99 -9.56 -16.41 4.03
N VAL A 100 -8.67 -15.98 3.13
CA VAL A 100 -9.04 -15.37 1.84
C VAL A 100 -9.87 -16.35 0.98
N GLU A 101 -9.66 -17.66 1.12
CA GLU A 101 -10.45 -18.66 0.40
C GLU A 101 -11.93 -18.69 0.82
N THR A 102 -12.25 -18.20 2.01
CA THR A 102 -13.66 -18.06 2.46
C THR A 102 -14.34 -16.85 1.83
N ALA A 103 -13.61 -15.95 1.17
CA ALA A 103 -14.15 -14.69 0.66
C ALA A 103 -15.29 -14.89 -0.38
N PRO A 104 -16.28 -13.97 -0.40
CA PRO A 104 -16.54 -12.94 0.61
C PRO A 104 -17.14 -13.59 1.88
N SER A 105 -16.69 -13.18 3.06
CA SER A 105 -17.15 -13.72 4.35
C SER A 105 -16.84 -12.77 5.49
N ILE A 106 -17.51 -12.97 6.64
CA ILE A 106 -17.18 -12.25 7.88
C ILE A 106 -15.76 -12.56 8.37
N TYR A 107 -15.27 -13.79 8.18
CA TYR A 107 -13.92 -14.15 8.63
C TYR A 107 -12.84 -13.38 7.85
N TYR A 108 -13.02 -13.23 6.53
CA TYR A 108 -12.13 -12.40 5.73
C TYR A 108 -12.29 -10.91 6.06
N HIS A 109 -13.51 -10.44 6.35
CA HIS A 109 -13.77 -9.07 6.81
C HIS A 109 -12.99 -8.72 8.09
N GLU A 110 -13.05 -9.59 9.11
CA GLU A 110 -12.34 -9.34 10.37
C GLU A 110 -10.82 -9.43 10.20
N LEU A 111 -10.30 -10.43 9.47
CA LEU A 111 -8.87 -10.47 9.13
C LEU A 111 -8.43 -9.16 8.44
N TYR A 112 -9.24 -8.68 7.50
CA TYR A 112 -8.95 -7.44 6.80
C TYR A 112 -8.82 -6.28 7.79
N LYS A 113 -9.80 -6.08 8.68
CA LYS A 113 -9.76 -5.04 9.71
C LYS A 113 -8.52 -5.15 10.60
N THR A 114 -8.24 -6.35 11.13
CA THR A 114 -7.06 -6.58 11.99
C THR A 114 -5.76 -6.24 11.28
N VAL A 115 -5.54 -6.75 10.06
CA VAL A 115 -4.30 -6.50 9.31
C VAL A 115 -4.11 -5.01 9.02
N ASN A 116 -5.19 -4.29 8.73
CA ASN A 116 -5.11 -2.88 8.43
C ASN A 116 -4.81 -2.03 9.68
N ALA A 117 -5.46 -2.32 10.81
CA ALA A 117 -5.15 -1.65 12.08
C ALA A 117 -3.70 -1.89 12.50
N MET A 118 -3.20 -3.12 12.32
CA MET A 118 -1.79 -3.44 12.58
C MET A 118 -0.83 -2.71 11.63
N LEU A 119 -1.17 -2.57 10.35
CA LEU A 119 -0.36 -1.81 9.39
C LEU A 119 -0.25 -0.34 9.79
N ASP A 120 -1.38 0.30 10.09
CA ASP A 120 -1.42 1.74 10.43
C ASP A 120 -0.65 2.01 11.73
N SER A 121 -0.87 1.18 12.76
CA SER A 121 -0.12 1.26 14.03
C SER A 121 1.39 1.12 13.82
N LYS A 122 1.84 0.12 13.04
CA LYS A 122 3.27 -0.11 12.78
C LYS A 122 3.89 1.01 11.93
N ALA A 123 3.14 1.55 10.97
CA ALA A 123 3.61 2.66 10.15
C ALA A 123 3.79 3.94 10.96
N LEU A 124 2.85 4.23 11.87
CA LEU A 124 2.95 5.33 12.82
C LEU A 124 4.18 5.17 13.73
N GLU A 125 4.42 3.97 14.26
CA GLU A 125 5.62 3.70 15.07
C GLU A 125 6.93 3.92 14.30
N ILE A 126 7.00 3.54 13.03
CA ILE A 126 8.17 3.77 12.18
C ILE A 126 8.36 5.26 11.90
N ALA A 127 7.28 6.00 11.63
CA ALA A 127 7.34 7.44 11.43
C ALA A 127 7.86 8.15 12.70
N ASN A 128 7.33 7.79 13.87
CA ASN A 128 7.79 8.33 15.15
C ASN A 128 9.26 8.01 15.44
N PHE A 129 9.69 6.78 15.18
CA PHE A 129 11.09 6.38 15.30
C PHE A 129 12.04 7.23 14.43
N LEU A 130 11.61 7.60 13.22
CA LEU A 130 12.38 8.50 12.36
C LEU A 130 12.37 9.95 12.86
N ASN A 131 11.22 10.42 13.33
CA ASN A 131 11.07 11.75 13.92
C ASN A 131 11.98 11.94 15.15
N GLU A 132 12.05 10.95 16.03
CA GLU A 132 12.95 10.93 17.20
C GLU A 132 14.43 11.01 16.80
N LYS A 133 14.78 10.54 15.60
CA LYS A 133 16.14 10.62 15.03
C LYS A 133 16.39 11.91 14.24
N GLY A 134 15.45 12.84 14.22
CA GLY A 134 15.56 14.12 13.52
C GLY A 134 15.19 14.08 12.04
N TYR A 135 14.59 12.99 11.56
CA TYR A 135 14.11 12.88 10.18
C TYR A 135 12.59 13.05 10.13
N GLY A 136 12.13 14.24 9.71
CA GLY A 136 10.71 14.53 9.52
C GLY A 136 10.01 13.44 8.69
N SER A 137 9.03 12.79 9.30
CA SER A 137 8.40 11.60 8.74
C SER A 137 6.92 11.51 9.13
N ILE A 138 6.09 11.11 8.17
CA ILE A 138 4.66 10.90 8.35
C ILE A 138 4.27 9.51 7.86
N TYR A 139 3.33 8.87 8.54
CA TYR A 139 2.69 7.66 8.03
C TYR A 139 1.47 8.06 7.18
N LEU A 140 1.15 7.24 6.19
CA LEU A 140 -0.08 7.36 5.43
C LEU A 140 -1.05 6.29 5.93
N PRO A 141 -2.34 6.62 6.13
CA PRO A 141 -3.33 5.62 6.49
C PRO A 141 -3.52 4.66 5.32
N ARG A 142 -3.68 3.36 5.61
CA ARG A 142 -3.95 2.34 4.59
C ARG A 142 -5.15 2.72 3.71
N ASP A 143 -6.19 3.29 4.33
CA ASP A 143 -7.41 3.77 3.68
C ASP A 143 -7.47 5.29 3.81
N ALA A 144 -7.49 5.94 2.67
CA ALA A 144 -7.53 7.39 2.54
C ALA A 144 -8.90 7.84 1.98
N TYR A 145 -9.97 7.23 2.47
CA TYR A 145 -11.37 7.55 2.12
C TYR A 145 -12.30 7.13 3.27
N GLY A 146 -13.36 7.91 3.52
CA GLY A 146 -14.27 7.66 4.64
C GLY A 146 -15.19 6.45 4.45
N ASP A 147 -15.78 6.29 3.27
CA ASP A 147 -16.60 5.13 2.91
C ASP A 147 -16.40 4.71 1.46
N ILE A 148 -16.57 3.41 1.17
CA ILE A 148 -16.41 2.83 -0.16
C ILE A 148 -17.40 3.43 -1.18
N LYS A 149 -18.58 3.91 -0.73
CA LYS A 149 -19.55 4.61 -1.58
C LYS A 149 -18.98 5.89 -2.18
N ILE A 150 -18.04 6.56 -1.49
CA ILE A 150 -17.33 7.72 -2.04
C ILE A 150 -16.55 7.33 -3.30
N LEU A 151 -15.93 6.13 -3.29
CA LEU A 151 -15.15 5.64 -4.42
C LEU A 151 -15.97 5.28 -5.66
N ILE A 152 -17.30 5.21 -5.55
CA ILE A 152 -18.20 5.02 -6.70
C ILE A 152 -18.20 6.28 -7.59
N GLY A 153 -18.20 7.46 -6.96
CA GLY A 153 -18.15 8.75 -7.67
C GLY A 153 -16.73 9.30 -7.83
N LYS A 154 -15.83 9.03 -6.88
CA LYS A 154 -14.44 9.51 -6.85
C LYS A 154 -13.48 8.32 -6.68
N PRO A 155 -13.16 7.57 -7.75
CA PRO A 155 -12.54 6.23 -7.67
C PRO A 155 -11.03 6.21 -7.35
N PHE A 156 -10.56 7.21 -6.61
CA PHE A 156 -9.17 7.39 -6.22
C PHE A 156 -9.09 7.87 -4.77
N ALA A 157 -8.17 7.28 -4.00
CA ALA A 157 -7.68 7.84 -2.77
C ALA A 157 -6.46 8.74 -3.08
N PHE A 158 -6.06 9.60 -2.14
CA PHE A 158 -4.99 10.58 -2.40
C PHE A 158 -3.60 9.96 -2.64
N PHE A 159 -3.39 8.68 -2.31
CA PHE A 159 -2.13 7.99 -2.57
C PHE A 159 -2.33 6.51 -2.90
N SER A 160 -1.38 5.93 -3.65
CA SER A 160 -1.44 4.53 -4.06
C SER A 160 -0.28 3.70 -3.52
N HIS A 161 -0.51 3.03 -2.39
CA HIS A 161 0.49 2.15 -1.77
C HIS A 161 0.99 1.03 -2.69
N LYS A 162 0.14 0.52 -3.59
CA LYS A 162 0.54 -0.52 -4.56
C LYS A 162 1.54 0.01 -5.59
N HIS A 163 1.43 1.27 -6.00
CA HIS A 163 2.42 1.90 -6.90
C HIS A 163 3.72 2.20 -6.14
N ALA A 164 3.64 2.61 -4.87
CA ALA A 164 4.83 2.76 -4.05
C ALA A 164 5.58 1.42 -3.88
N ALA A 165 4.86 0.33 -3.61
CA ALA A 165 5.43 -1.02 -3.51
C ALA A 165 6.05 -1.49 -4.84
N TYR A 166 5.41 -1.14 -5.97
CA TYR A 166 5.92 -1.38 -7.32
C TYR A 166 7.27 -0.68 -7.54
N LEU A 167 7.32 0.62 -7.24
CA LEU A 167 8.52 1.44 -7.36
C LEU A 167 9.59 1.04 -6.35
N ALA A 168 9.24 0.42 -5.22
CA ALA A 168 10.18 -0.18 -4.27
C ALA A 168 10.67 -1.58 -4.68
N GLY A 169 10.32 -2.07 -5.87
CA GLY A 169 10.78 -3.37 -6.38
C GLY A 169 10.17 -4.57 -5.65
N MET A 170 9.03 -4.40 -4.97
CA MET A 170 8.43 -5.46 -4.14
C MET A 170 7.57 -6.45 -4.94
N GLY A 171 7.18 -6.10 -6.16
CA GLY A 171 6.24 -6.89 -6.95
C GLY A 171 6.03 -6.38 -8.38
N SER A 172 5.23 -7.11 -9.16
CA SER A 172 4.74 -6.69 -10.48
C SER A 172 3.21 -6.60 -10.46
N PHE A 173 2.60 -5.87 -11.38
CA PHE A 173 1.14 -5.81 -11.45
C PHE A 173 0.55 -7.07 -12.10
N GLY A 174 -0.51 -7.60 -11.49
CA GLY A 174 -1.31 -8.66 -12.08
C GLY A 174 -2.38 -8.14 -13.05
N HIS A 175 -2.95 -9.05 -13.83
CA HIS A 175 -4.12 -8.76 -14.69
C HIS A 175 -5.33 -8.25 -13.88
N ASN A 176 -5.40 -8.56 -12.59
CA ASN A 176 -6.41 -8.02 -11.67
C ASN A 176 -6.10 -6.60 -11.16
N ASN A 177 -5.05 -5.95 -11.69
CA ASN A 177 -4.56 -4.63 -11.31
C ASN A 177 -4.11 -4.51 -9.83
N VAL A 178 -3.81 -5.65 -9.18
CA VAL A 178 -3.21 -5.71 -7.83
C VAL A 178 -1.73 -6.07 -7.96
N LEU A 179 -0.89 -5.55 -7.05
CA LEU A 179 0.52 -5.92 -7.00
C LEU A 179 0.68 -7.37 -6.54
N LEU A 180 1.46 -8.15 -7.28
CA LEU A 180 1.83 -9.52 -6.98
C LEU A 180 3.25 -9.52 -6.38
N THR A 181 3.41 -10.15 -5.23
CA THR A 181 4.72 -10.40 -4.60
C THR A 181 5.17 -11.84 -4.84
N PRO A 182 6.49 -12.14 -4.87
CA PRO A 182 6.96 -13.51 -5.07
C PRO A 182 6.45 -14.49 -3.99
N GLN A 183 6.40 -14.05 -2.73
CA GLN A 183 6.09 -14.95 -1.61
C GLN A 183 4.58 -15.10 -1.38
N TYR A 184 3.76 -14.07 -1.64
CA TYR A 184 2.32 -14.11 -1.30
C TYR A 184 1.40 -13.75 -2.47
N GLY A 185 1.95 -13.51 -3.67
CA GLY A 185 1.17 -13.01 -4.80
C GLY A 185 0.41 -11.74 -4.42
N PRO A 186 -0.90 -11.64 -4.71
CA PRO A 186 -1.71 -10.47 -4.36
C PRO A 186 -2.19 -10.44 -2.90
N ARG A 187 -1.78 -11.41 -2.06
CA ARG A 187 -2.26 -11.56 -0.68
C ARG A 187 -1.40 -10.77 0.31
N VAL A 188 -1.14 -9.52 -0.01
CA VAL A 188 -0.41 -8.56 0.84
C VAL A 188 -1.18 -7.26 0.91
N ARG A 189 -1.31 -6.72 2.11
CA ARG A 189 -1.79 -5.35 2.35
C ARG A 189 -0.57 -4.46 2.57
N PHE A 190 -0.58 -3.27 1.98
CA PHE A 190 0.52 -2.31 2.06
C PHE A 190 0.07 -1.03 2.73
N THR A 191 1.01 -0.38 3.41
CA THR A 191 0.93 1.05 3.74
C THR A 191 2.30 1.70 3.53
N SER A 192 2.37 3.03 3.59
CA SER A 192 3.56 3.81 3.27
C SER A 192 3.89 4.83 4.34
N ILE A 193 5.18 5.14 4.46
CA ILE A 193 5.74 6.17 5.32
C ILE A 193 6.56 7.09 4.41
N PHE A 194 6.33 8.39 4.49
CA PHE A 194 7.14 9.39 3.80
C PHE A 194 8.14 9.97 4.78
N THR A 195 9.38 10.16 4.33
CA THR A 195 10.44 10.70 5.18
C THR A 195 11.34 11.66 4.40
N THR A 196 11.84 12.68 5.09
CA THR A 196 12.89 13.56 4.59
C THR A 196 14.26 12.88 4.57
N ALA A 197 14.41 11.73 5.24
CA ALA A 197 15.63 10.94 5.19
C ALA A 197 15.91 10.47 3.76
N GLN A 198 17.17 10.63 3.32
CA GLN A 198 17.68 9.96 2.13
C GLN A 198 18.14 8.57 2.52
N ILE A 199 17.40 7.55 2.09
CA ILE A 199 17.69 6.15 2.42
C ILE A 199 18.01 5.41 1.11
N PRO A 200 19.05 4.55 1.08
CA PRO A 200 19.41 3.83 -0.14
C PRO A 200 18.22 3.01 -0.65
N PRO A 201 17.81 3.17 -1.93
CA PRO A 201 16.62 2.51 -2.44
C PRO A 201 16.84 1.02 -2.67
N ASP A 202 15.76 0.26 -2.73
CA ASP A 202 15.82 -1.13 -3.15
C ASP A 202 15.86 -1.24 -4.68
N PRO A 203 16.59 -2.23 -5.22
CA PRO A 203 16.69 -2.42 -6.66
C PRO A 203 15.40 -2.99 -7.23
N ILE A 204 15.00 -2.51 -8.40
CA ILE A 204 13.90 -3.08 -9.18
C ILE A 204 14.51 -4.16 -10.08
N ARG A 205 14.60 -5.40 -9.57
CA ARG A 205 15.22 -6.53 -10.27
C ARG A 205 14.31 -7.74 -10.28
N MET A 206 13.10 -7.58 -10.82
CA MET A 206 12.17 -8.68 -10.93
C MET A 206 11.51 -8.74 -12.30
N LYS A 207 11.11 -9.96 -12.67
CA LYS A 207 10.33 -10.23 -13.86
C LYS A 207 8.85 -10.05 -13.54
N ASP A 208 8.04 -9.92 -14.59
CA ASP A 208 6.59 -10.02 -14.46
C ASP A 208 6.18 -11.34 -13.81
N LEU A 209 5.47 -11.25 -12.69
CA LEU A 209 4.96 -12.39 -11.94
C LEU A 209 3.61 -12.87 -12.49
N CYS A 210 2.89 -12.06 -13.27
CA CYS A 210 1.60 -12.46 -13.78
C CYS A 210 1.73 -13.46 -14.94
N ILE A 211 1.26 -14.68 -14.73
CA ILE A 211 1.26 -15.72 -15.79
C ILE A 211 0.09 -15.60 -16.78
N LYS A 212 -0.63 -14.47 -16.79
CA LYS A 212 -1.74 -14.17 -17.71
C LYS A 212 -2.80 -15.29 -17.84
N CYS A 213 -3.07 -16.01 -16.75
CA CYS A 213 -4.02 -17.14 -16.75
C CYS A 213 -5.51 -16.74 -16.79
N LEU A 214 -5.81 -15.45 -16.63
CA LEU A 214 -7.16 -14.87 -16.66
C LEU A 214 -8.17 -15.43 -15.64
N ARG A 215 -7.72 -16.18 -14.62
CA ARG A 215 -8.60 -16.70 -13.55
C ARG A 215 -9.32 -15.56 -12.82
N CYS A 216 -8.63 -14.46 -12.56
CA CYS A 216 -9.24 -13.29 -11.93
C CYS A 216 -10.37 -12.67 -12.77
N VAL A 217 -10.24 -12.68 -14.10
CA VAL A 217 -11.28 -12.20 -15.03
C VAL A 217 -12.49 -13.12 -14.94
N LYS A 218 -12.28 -14.43 -15.13
CA LYS A 218 -13.33 -15.46 -15.12
C LYS A 218 -14.11 -15.52 -13.80
N SER A 219 -13.43 -15.30 -12.67
CA SER A 219 -14.04 -15.38 -11.34
C SER A 219 -14.57 -14.04 -10.81
N CYS A 220 -14.42 -12.93 -11.54
CA CYS A 220 -14.93 -11.63 -11.07
C CYS A 220 -16.47 -11.63 -11.12
N PRO A 221 -17.19 -11.50 -9.98
CA PRO A 221 -18.65 -11.64 -9.97
C PRO A 221 -19.41 -10.51 -10.67
N VAL A 222 -18.73 -9.41 -10.96
CA VAL A 222 -19.32 -8.20 -11.56
C VAL A 222 -18.61 -7.80 -12.86
N GLY A 223 -17.75 -8.67 -13.40
CA GLY A 223 -17.06 -8.40 -14.67
C GLY A 223 -16.14 -7.17 -14.67
N ALA A 224 -15.69 -6.69 -13.50
CA ALA A 224 -14.93 -5.45 -13.39
C ALA A 224 -13.51 -5.51 -13.98
N ILE A 225 -13.00 -6.70 -14.33
CA ILE A 225 -11.64 -6.89 -14.84
C ILE A 225 -11.72 -7.18 -16.35
N PRO A 226 -11.22 -6.30 -17.23
CA PRO A 226 -11.28 -6.50 -18.67
C PRO A 226 -10.50 -7.75 -19.14
N LEU A 227 -11.07 -8.43 -20.14
CA LEU A 227 -10.42 -9.58 -20.78
C LEU A 227 -9.27 -9.17 -21.71
N LYS A 228 -9.45 -8.04 -22.42
CA LYS A 228 -8.52 -7.51 -23.43
C LYS A 228 -8.20 -6.04 -23.11
N GLY A 229 -7.13 -5.53 -23.71
CA GLY A 229 -6.66 -4.16 -23.54
C GLY A 229 -5.23 -4.11 -22.98
N ASP A 230 -4.88 -2.98 -22.38
CA ASP A 230 -3.56 -2.76 -21.78
C ASP A 230 -3.25 -3.76 -20.67
N PHE A 231 -1.95 -3.90 -20.37
CA PHE A 231 -1.49 -4.72 -19.27
C PHE A 231 -0.56 -3.92 -18.34
N PRO A 232 -0.89 -3.79 -17.05
CA PRO A 232 -2.12 -4.26 -16.39
C PRO A 232 -3.37 -3.49 -16.86
N PRO A 233 -4.54 -4.14 -17.02
CA PRO A 233 -5.71 -3.46 -17.56
C PRO A 233 -6.31 -2.47 -16.55
N PRO A 234 -6.95 -1.39 -17.03
CA PRO A 234 -7.74 -0.51 -16.17
C PRO A 234 -8.98 -1.25 -15.69
N VAL A 235 -8.97 -1.69 -14.42
CA VAL A 235 -10.13 -2.31 -13.77
C VAL A 235 -11.25 -1.27 -13.64
N ASP A 236 -12.49 -1.68 -13.89
CA ASP A 236 -13.67 -0.88 -13.59
C ASP A 236 -13.82 -0.76 -12.06
N LYS A 237 -13.23 0.32 -11.54
CA LYS A 237 -13.23 0.62 -10.10
C LYS A 237 -14.64 0.91 -9.59
N LYS A 238 -15.53 1.44 -10.43
CA LYS A 238 -16.90 1.77 -10.05
C LYS A 238 -17.70 0.49 -9.83
N LEU A 239 -17.69 -0.46 -10.77
CA LEU A 239 -18.35 -1.76 -10.60
C LEU A 239 -17.80 -2.53 -9.39
N CYS A 240 -16.47 -2.51 -9.22
CA CYS A 240 -15.83 -3.12 -8.05
C CYS A 240 -16.27 -2.46 -6.73
N ALA A 241 -16.32 -1.12 -6.68
CA ALA A 241 -16.73 -0.35 -5.51
C ALA A 241 -18.22 -0.54 -5.18
N VAL A 242 -19.11 -0.58 -6.19
CA VAL A 242 -20.54 -0.87 -6.01
C VAL A 242 -20.73 -2.24 -5.34
N ARG A 243 -20.05 -3.29 -5.83
CA ARG A 243 -20.09 -4.60 -5.17
C ARG A 243 -19.55 -4.53 -3.75
N SER A 244 -18.43 -3.85 -3.55
CA SER A 244 -17.80 -3.74 -2.24
C SER A 244 -18.68 -2.99 -1.23
N ALA A 245 -19.47 -2.00 -1.69
CA ALA A 245 -20.47 -1.29 -0.90
C ALA A 245 -21.61 -2.23 -0.48
N GLN A 246 -22.15 -3.04 -1.41
CA GLN A 246 -23.17 -4.04 -1.09
C GLN A 246 -22.67 -5.05 -0.05
N LEU A 247 -21.48 -5.63 -0.27
CA LEU A 247 -20.87 -6.56 0.66
C LEU A 247 -20.58 -5.93 2.03
N ARG A 248 -20.40 -4.60 2.11
CA ARG A 248 -20.15 -3.90 3.37
C ARG A 248 -21.41 -3.83 4.22
N GLU A 249 -22.57 -3.60 3.60
CA GLU A 249 -23.87 -3.62 4.30
C GLU A 249 -24.20 -5.00 4.90
N GLU A 250 -23.58 -6.05 4.36
CA GLU A 250 -23.73 -7.45 4.79
C GLU A 250 -22.61 -7.92 5.73
N TYR A 251 -21.62 -7.08 6.05
CA TYR A 251 -20.41 -7.43 6.82
C TYR A 251 -19.52 -8.51 6.17
N ARG A 252 -19.49 -8.56 4.84
CA ARG A 252 -18.68 -9.52 4.04
C ARG A 252 -17.59 -8.86 3.19
N SER A 253 -17.48 -7.52 3.23
CA SER A 253 -16.47 -6.76 2.49
C SER A 253 -15.09 -6.95 3.12
N PRO A 254 -14.00 -7.14 2.36
CA PRO A 254 -13.92 -7.00 0.90
C PRO A 254 -14.23 -8.29 0.13
N CYS A 255 -14.47 -8.14 -1.19
CA CYS A 255 -14.81 -9.26 -2.07
C CYS A 255 -13.71 -10.33 -2.18
N GLY A 256 -12.45 -9.95 -2.43
CA GLY A 256 -11.29 -10.85 -2.38
C GLY A 256 -11.20 -11.96 -3.45
N ILE A 257 -12.21 -12.21 -4.28
CA ILE A 257 -12.20 -13.37 -5.20
C ILE A 257 -11.04 -13.33 -6.21
N CYS A 258 -10.71 -12.16 -6.77
CA CYS A 258 -9.61 -12.04 -7.73
C CYS A 258 -8.23 -12.32 -7.13
N ILE A 259 -8.07 -12.19 -5.80
CA ILE A 259 -6.82 -12.51 -5.08
C ILE A 259 -6.83 -13.97 -4.58
N LYS A 260 -8.01 -14.51 -4.24
CA LYS A 260 -8.24 -15.92 -3.89
C LYS A 260 -7.77 -16.84 -5.02
N VAL A 261 -8.18 -16.55 -6.25
CA VAL A 261 -7.94 -17.45 -7.40
C VAL A 261 -6.60 -17.22 -8.11
N CYS A 262 -5.77 -16.28 -7.64
CA CYS A 262 -4.51 -15.95 -8.29
C CYS A 262 -3.41 -16.98 -7.94
N PRO A 263 -2.85 -17.73 -8.92
CA PRO A 263 -1.90 -18.82 -8.68
C PRO A 263 -0.51 -18.37 -8.22
N VAL A 264 -0.21 -17.08 -8.26
CA VAL A 264 1.11 -16.53 -7.90
C VAL A 264 1.26 -16.46 -6.39
N GLY A 265 2.44 -16.79 -5.88
CA GLY A 265 2.82 -16.73 -4.46
C GLY A 265 3.27 -18.07 -3.90
N LYS A 266 4.45 -18.09 -3.24
CA LYS A 266 5.00 -19.28 -2.55
C LYS A 266 4.17 -19.74 -1.34
N ASP A 267 3.36 -18.87 -0.76
CA ASP A 267 2.40 -19.21 0.30
C ASP A 267 1.42 -20.32 -0.11
N ARG A 268 1.18 -20.49 -1.43
CA ARG A 268 0.42 -21.64 -1.93
C ARG A 268 1.08 -22.98 -1.65
N GLU A 269 2.41 -23.02 -1.52
CA GLU A 269 3.12 -24.24 -1.16
C GLU A 269 2.92 -24.55 0.33
N LEU A 270 3.02 -23.52 1.18
CA LEU A 270 2.80 -23.64 2.63
C LEU A 270 1.42 -24.23 2.96
N PHE A 271 0.38 -23.80 2.25
CA PHE A 271 -0.99 -24.26 2.51
C PHE A 271 -1.43 -25.44 1.66
N ASP A 272 -0.58 -26.01 0.80
CA ASP A 272 -0.94 -27.02 -0.20
C ASP A 272 -2.13 -26.57 -1.09
N ARG A 273 -1.90 -25.50 -1.85
CA ARG A 273 -2.86 -24.79 -2.73
C ARG A 273 -2.31 -24.57 -4.14
N LYS A 274 -1.48 -25.50 -4.62
CA LYS A 274 -0.91 -25.46 -5.98
C LYS A 274 -1.92 -25.90 -7.05
N ASN A 275 -2.86 -26.78 -6.70
CA ASN A 275 -3.86 -27.26 -7.65
C ASN A 275 -5.04 -26.27 -7.78
N MET A 276 -4.93 -25.37 -8.76
CA MET A 276 -5.90 -24.30 -8.99
C MET A 276 -7.30 -24.78 -9.43
N LYS A 277 -7.45 -26.07 -9.78
CA LYS A 277 -8.77 -26.67 -10.06
C LYS A 277 -9.67 -26.69 -8.82
N MET A 278 -9.09 -26.57 -7.63
CA MET A 278 -9.83 -26.48 -6.38
C MET A 278 -10.84 -25.33 -6.32
N TYR A 279 -10.66 -24.29 -7.14
CA TYR A 279 -11.59 -23.16 -7.20
C TYR A 279 -12.69 -23.32 -8.26
N SER A 280 -12.72 -24.42 -9.01
CA SER A 280 -13.66 -24.66 -10.11
C SER A 280 -14.24 -26.08 -10.18
N GLU A 281 -13.64 -27.08 -9.52
CA GLU A 281 -14.05 -28.49 -9.55
C GLU A 281 -14.59 -28.93 -8.18
N ASP A 282 -15.80 -28.49 -7.81
CA ASP A 282 -16.36 -28.63 -6.46
C ASP A 282 -16.40 -30.08 -5.95
N LYS A 283 -16.85 -31.02 -6.79
CA LYS A 283 -16.92 -32.46 -6.45
C LYS A 283 -15.56 -33.07 -6.09
N LYS A 284 -14.49 -32.61 -6.74
CA LYS A 284 -13.13 -33.14 -6.51
C LYS A 284 -12.49 -32.57 -5.24
N PHE A 285 -12.94 -31.39 -4.81
CA PHE A 285 -12.39 -30.64 -3.69
C PHE A 285 -13.43 -30.37 -2.61
N GLU A 286 -14.40 -31.28 -2.46
CA GLU A 286 -15.62 -31.10 -1.68
C GLU A 286 -15.34 -30.66 -0.23
N ARG A 287 -14.30 -31.22 0.41
CA ARG A 287 -13.92 -30.85 1.78
C ARG A 287 -13.63 -29.36 1.94
N TYR A 288 -13.02 -28.73 0.94
CA TYR A 288 -12.67 -27.31 0.98
C TYR A 288 -13.89 -26.44 0.73
N HIS A 289 -14.71 -26.81 -0.25
CA HIS A 289 -15.94 -26.08 -0.57
C HIS A 289 -16.94 -26.13 0.60
N LYS A 290 -17.16 -27.29 1.21
CA LYS A 290 -17.97 -27.43 2.44
C LYS A 290 -17.47 -26.51 3.55
N ALA A 291 -16.15 -26.43 3.77
CA ALA A 291 -15.57 -25.55 4.78
C ALA A 291 -15.80 -24.06 4.43
N TRP A 292 -15.59 -23.66 3.18
CA TRP A 292 -15.82 -22.28 2.74
C TRP A 292 -17.30 -21.89 2.83
N GLU A 293 -18.21 -22.77 2.42
CA GLU A 293 -19.66 -22.59 2.52
C GLU A 293 -20.12 -22.49 3.97
N HIS A 294 -19.60 -23.35 4.85
CA HIS A 294 -19.86 -23.25 6.29
C HIS A 294 -19.50 -21.85 6.80
N VAL A 295 -18.28 -21.36 6.54
CA VAL A 295 -17.87 -20.01 7.00
C VAL A 295 -18.73 -18.90 6.39
N ARG A 296 -19.14 -19.02 5.12
CA ARG A 296 -19.97 -18.01 4.45
C ARG A 296 -21.43 -17.99 4.93
N LYS A 297 -21.91 -19.08 5.53
CA LYS A 297 -23.29 -19.21 6.02
C LYS A 297 -23.53 -18.47 7.34
N TYR A 298 -22.49 -18.18 8.12
CA TYR A 298 -22.63 -17.64 9.48
C TYR A 298 -21.96 -16.26 9.66
N GLY A 299 -22.53 -15.44 10.54
CA GLY A 299 -21.94 -14.17 11.02
C GLY A 299 -22.01 -12.97 10.08
N SER A 300 -22.72 -13.10 8.95
CA SER A 300 -23.04 -12.01 8.02
C SER A 300 -24.55 -12.00 7.72
N LYS A 301 -25.07 -10.89 7.16
CA LYS A 301 -26.46 -10.83 6.67
C LYS A 301 -26.70 -11.77 5.49
#